data_AF-A0A183KZL0-F1
#
_entry.id   AF-A0A183KZL0-F1
#
_cell.length_a   1.000
_cell.length_b   1.000
_cell.length_c   1.000
_cell.angle_alpha   90.00
_cell.angle_beta   90.00
_cell.angle_gamma   90.00
#
_symmetry.space_group_name_H-M   'P 1'
#
loop_
_entity.id
_entity.type
_entity.pdbx_description
1 polymer ?
#
loop_
_entity_poly.entity_id
_entity_poly.type
_entity_poly.pdbx_seq_one_letter_code
_entity_poly.pdbx_strand_id
1 'polypeptide(L)' 'MKDAVDAQLRDQQAGFRKDRLCTDQILTLWMIFEQSVEWNSPLYVNLIDYERHLTV' A
#
# COMPACT_ATOMS: atom_id res chain seq x y z
N MET A 1 -9.66 -4.41 -20.39
CA MET A 1 -10.13 -5.11 -19.17
C MET A 1 -9.28 -4.72 -17.96
N LYS A 2 -7.94 -4.78 -18.05
CA LYS A 2 -7.03 -4.22 -17.03
C LYS A 2 -7.30 -2.74 -16.71
N ASP A 3 -7.52 -1.90 -17.72
CA ASP A 3 -7.72 -0.46 -17.53
C ASP A 3 -9.04 -0.12 -16.78
N ALA A 4 -10.05 -0.98 -16.87
CA ALA A 4 -11.31 -0.80 -16.15
C ALA A 4 -11.19 -1.19 -14.68
N VAL A 5 -10.33 -2.18 -14.36
CA VAL A 5 -10.01 -2.56 -12.98
C VAL A 5 -9.18 -1.46 -12.34
N ASP A 6 -8.13 -0.99 -13.01
CA ASP A 6 -7.25 0.09 -12.51
C ASP A 6 -8.03 1.38 -12.19
N ALA A 7 -9.04 1.72 -13.00
CA ALA A 7 -9.92 2.87 -12.77
C ALA A 7 -10.83 2.74 -11.54
N GLN A 8 -11.07 1.52 -11.05
CA GLN A 8 -11.86 1.25 -9.84
C GLN A 8 -11.01 1.10 -8.57
N LEU A 9 -9.70 0.89 -8.69
CA LEU A 9 -8.80 0.74 -7.55
C LEU A 9 -8.53 2.09 -6.90
N ARG A 10 -8.25 2.12 -5.58
CA ARG A 10 -7.91 3.35 -4.85
C ARG A 10 -6.49 3.82 -5.15
N ASP A 11 -6.27 5.13 -5.11
CA ASP A 11 -4.98 5.75 -5.45
C ASP A 11 -3.81 5.38 -4.57
N GLN A 12 -4.04 4.76 -3.42
CA GLN A 12 -2.99 4.26 -2.52
C GLN A 12 -2.79 2.75 -2.58
N GLN A 13 -3.66 2.03 -3.31
CA GLN A 13 -3.53 0.60 -3.51
C GLN A 13 -2.39 0.33 -4.51
N ALA A 14 -1.44 -0.54 -4.17
CA ALA A 14 -0.48 -1.06 -5.15
C ALA A 14 -0.80 -2.50 -5.59
N GLY A 15 -1.46 -3.28 -4.75
CA GLY A 15 -1.91 -4.61 -5.13
C GLY A 15 -2.85 -4.55 -6.33
N PHE A 16 -2.57 -5.35 -7.36
CA PHE A 16 -3.36 -5.47 -8.58
C PHE A 16 -3.37 -4.24 -9.50
N ARG A 17 -2.51 -3.23 -9.27
CA ARG A 17 -2.32 -2.12 -10.20
C ARG A 17 -1.17 -2.39 -11.17
N LYS A 18 -1.36 -2.00 -12.42
CA LYS A 18 -0.25 -1.95 -13.39
C LYS A 18 0.75 -0.88 -12.96
N ASP A 19 2.04 -1.16 -13.12
CA ASP A 19 3.15 -0.23 -12.89
C ASP A 19 3.38 0.22 -11.42
N ARG A 20 2.76 -0.46 -10.44
CA ARG A 20 3.11 -0.29 -9.01
C ARG A 20 3.62 -1.60 -8.43
N LEU A 21 4.85 -1.58 -7.93
CA LEU A 21 5.48 -2.74 -7.33
C LEU A 21 5.32 -2.73 -5.81
N CYS A 22 5.40 -3.92 -5.21
CA CYS A 22 5.47 -4.07 -3.75
C CYS A 22 6.64 -3.24 -3.15
N THR A 23 7.76 -3.17 -3.89
CA THR A 23 8.93 -2.38 -3.51
C THR A 23 8.61 -0.90 -3.34
N ASP A 24 7.77 -0.32 -4.21
CA ASP A 24 7.41 1.10 -4.14
C ASP A 24 6.62 1.42 -2.85
N GLN A 25 5.76 0.49 -2.43
CA GLN A 25 5.03 0.62 -1.15
C GLN A 25 5.94 0.48 0.06
N ILE A 26 6.89 -0.46 0.02
CA ILE A 26 7.88 -0.63 1.09
C ILE A 26 8.72 0.64 1.22
N LEU A 27 9.21 1.18 0.10
CA LEU A 27 9.98 2.43 0.10
C LEU A 27 9.14 3.60 0.65
N THR A 28 7.86 3.68 0.29
CA THR A 28 6.96 4.71 0.82
C THR A 28 6.81 4.59 2.35
N LEU A 29 6.62 3.37 2.88
CA LEU A 29 6.53 3.14 4.32
C LEU A 29 7.83 3.49 5.05
N TRP A 30 8.97 3.11 4.47
CA TRP A 30 10.29 3.48 4.99
C TRP A 30 10.47 4.99 5.08
N MET A 31 10.11 5.71 4.02
CA MET A 31 10.22 7.17 3.99
C MET A 31 9.32 7.85 5.04
N ILE A 32 8.10 7.36 5.26
CA ILE A 32 7.21 7.86 6.33
C ILE A 32 7.80 7.58 7.71
N PHE A 33 8.37 6.39 7.91
CA PHE A 33 9.00 6.01 9.17
C PHE A 33 10.22 6.90 9.48
N GLU A 34 11.13 7.05 8.52
CA GLU A 34 12.29 7.93 8.64
C GLU A 34 11.87 9.37 8.94
N GLN A 35 10.85 9.87 8.24
CA GLN A 35 10.34 11.21 8.48
C GLN A 35 9.76 11.35 9.89
N SER A 36 9.01 10.36 10.40
CA SER A 36 8.47 10.44 11.76
C SER A 36 9.56 10.53 12.83
N VAL A 37 10.69 9.84 12.62
CA VAL A 37 11.87 9.91 13.49
C VAL A 37 12.52 11.28 13.40
N GLU A 38 12.70 11.81 12.18
CA GLU A 38 13.31 13.13 11.96
C GLU A 38 12.52 14.26 12.65
N TRP A 39 11.18 14.23 12.57
CA TRP A 39 10.31 15.26 13.17
C TRP A 39 9.95 14.97 14.62
N ASN A 40 10.48 13.90 15.22
CA ASN A 40 10.11 13.41 16.54
C ASN A 40 8.58 13.33 16.74
N SER A 41 7.89 12.87 15.69
CA SER A 41 6.43 12.79 15.62
C SER A 41 5.98 11.35 15.86
N PRO A 42 4.98 11.10 16.73
CA PRO A 42 4.48 9.75 16.95
C PRO A 42 3.81 9.20 15.69
N LEU A 43 4.25 8.04 15.23
CA LEU A 43 3.67 7.32 14.11
C LEU A 43 2.83 6.13 14.59
N TYR A 44 1.57 6.05 14.15
CA TYR A 44 0.70 4.90 14.40
C TYR A 44 0.45 4.16 13.08
N VAL A 45 0.72 2.85 13.06
CA VAL A 45 0.56 1.99 11.89
C VAL A 45 -0.42 0.88 12.23
N ASN A 46 -1.42 0.67 11.37
CA ASN A 46 -2.32 -0.47 11.47
C ASN A 46 -2.09 -1.42 10.30
N LEU A 47 -1.78 -2.69 10.61
CA LEU A 47 -1.62 -3.75 9.62
C LEU A 47 -2.88 -4.60 9.62
N ILE A 48 -3.70 -4.44 8.59
CA ILE A 48 -4.96 -5.19 8.41
C ILE A 48 -4.72 -6.24 7.35
N ASP A 49 -4.90 -7.51 7.71
CA ASP A 49 -4.92 -8.65 6.80
C ASP A 49 -6.32 -9.26 6.77
N TYR A 50 -6.77 -9.68 5.60
CA TYR A 50 -8.06 -10.36 5.44
C TYR A 50 -7.84 -11.86 5.29
N GLU A 51 -8.68 -12.68 5.94
CA GLU A 51 -8.64 -14.13 5.73
C GLU A 51 -8.85 -14.45 4.24
N ARG A 52 -8.10 -15.44 3.74
CA ARG A 52 -8.07 -15.80 2.32
C ARG A 52 -9.47 -16.22 1.84
N HIS A 53 -10.11 -15.37 1.06
CA HIS A 53 -11.25 -15.77 0.23
C HIS A 53 -10.77 -16.27 -1.12
N LEU A 54 -10.52 -17.58 -1.22
CA LEU A 54 -10.52 -18.27 -2.50
C LEU A 54 -11.82 -19.05 -2.62
N THR A 55 -12.71 -18.61 -3.52
CA THR A 55 -13.85 -19.41 -3.98
C THR A 55 -13.30 -20.52 -4.86
N VAL A 56 -13.55 -21.77 -4.49
CA VAL A 56 -13.20 -22.97 -5.27
C VAL A 56 -14.11 -23.08 -6.49
#